data_AF-A0A958RTT1-F1
#
_entry.id   AF-A0A958RTT1-F1
#
_cell.length_a   1.000
_cell.length_b   1.000
_cell.length_c   1.000
_cell.angle_alpha   90.00
_cell.angle_beta   90.00
_cell.angle_gamma   90.00
#
_symmetry.space_group_name_H-M   'P 1'
#
loop_
_entity.id
_entity.type
_entity.pdbx_description
1 polymer ?
#
loop_
_entity_poly.entity_id
_entity_poly.type
_entity_poly.pdbx_seq_one_letter_code
_entity_poly.pdbx_strand_id
1 'polypeptide(L)' 'MIIALSAFLITLTLVTICTWLFPLVGWMDDPHKYGYKRQPVPYGVGVVFYLSFTIVSSYFLESSPQLMAVFLAGGILS' A
#
# COMPACT_ATOMS: atom_id res chain seq x y z
N MET A 1 4.51 15.45 14.03
CA MET A 1 5.71 14.58 14.07
C MET A 1 5.36 13.12 14.33
N ILE A 2 4.59 12.80 15.38
CA ILE A 2 4.21 11.41 15.72
C ILE A 2 3.45 10.71 14.58
N ILE A 3 2.40 11.34 14.02
CA ILE A 3 1.61 10.77 12.91
C ILE A 3 2.49 10.40 11.71
N ALA A 4 3.38 11.32 11.30
CA ALA A 4 4.27 11.11 10.17
C ALA A 4 5.28 9.97 10.43
N LEU A 5 5.81 9.88 11.66
CA LEU A 5 6.70 8.79 12.06
C LEU A 5 5.97 7.44 12.06
N SER A 6 4.74 7.39 12.59
CA SER A 6 3.91 6.18 12.55
C SER A 6 3.63 5.76 11.12
N ALA A 7 3.24 6.69 10.24
CA ALA A 7 3.01 6.40 8.82
C ALA A 7 4.27 5.89 8.12
N PHE A 8 5.44 6.48 8.41
CA PHE A 8 6.72 6.01 7.87
C PHE A 8 7.02 4.57 8.29
N LEU A 9 6.91 4.27 9.60
CA LEU A 9 7.20 2.94 10.13
C LEU A 9 6.22 1.89 9.59
N ILE A 10 4.91 2.19 9.56
CA ILE A 10 3.89 1.29 9.02
C ILE A 10 4.14 1.03 7.54
N THR A 11 4.43 2.07 6.75
CA THR A 11 4.73 1.92 5.32
C THR A 11 5.98 1.06 5.12
N LEU A 12 7.04 1.31 5.89
CA LEU A 12 8.29 0.54 5.81
C LEU A 12 8.04 -0.96 6.09
N THR A 13 7.26 -1.26 7.12
CA THR A 13 6.87 -2.64 7.46
C THR A 13 6.04 -3.28 6.34
N LEU A 14 5.01 -2.59 5.84
CA LEU A 14 4.15 -3.11 4.78
C LEU A 14 4.92 -3.33 3.47
N VAL A 15 5.78 -2.39 3.06
CA VAL A 15 6.64 -2.56 1.88
C VAL A 15 7.53 -3.78 2.04
N THR A 16 8.16 -3.95 3.21
CA THR A 16 9.02 -5.11 3.48
C THR A 16 8.24 -6.43 3.35
N ILE A 17 7.05 -6.49 3.95
CA ILE A 17 6.17 -7.67 3.86
C ILE A 17 5.77 -7.93 2.40
N CYS A 18 5.34 -6.90 1.67
CA CYS A 18 4.92 -7.03 0.27
C CYS A 18 6.07 -7.46 -0.64
N THR A 19 7.29 -6.95 -0.44
CA THR A 19 8.46 -7.39 -1.24
C THR A 19 8.79 -8.86 -1.04
N TRP A 20 8.47 -9.41 0.14
CA TRP A 20 8.64 -10.84 0.41
C TRP A 20 7.45 -11.68 -0.07
N LEU A 21 6.22 -11.20 0.14
CA LEU A 21 5.01 -11.95 -0.14
C LEU A 21 4.62 -11.94 -1.62
N PHE A 22 4.77 -10.82 -2.33
CA PHE A 22 4.24 -10.65 -3.69
C PHE A 22 4.88 -11.59 -4.72
N PRO A 23 6.20 -11.89 -4.66
CA PRO A 23 6.78 -12.94 -5.47
C PRO A 23 6.16 -14.33 -5.22
N LEU A 24 5.73 -14.62 -3.99
CA LEU A 24 5.17 -15.92 -3.62
C LEU A 24 3.73 -16.11 -4.14
N VAL A 25 2.97 -15.02 -4.22
CA VAL A 25 1.57 -15.04 -4.71
C VAL A 25 1.43 -14.66 -6.18
N GLY A 26 2.54 -14.44 -6.89
CA GLY A 26 2.54 -14.08 -8.32
C GLY A 26 2.10 -12.63 -8.59
N TRP A 27 2.16 -11.75 -7.61
CA TRP A 27 1.74 -10.35 -7.72
C TRP A 27 2.92 -9.43 -8.11
N MET A 28 3.71 -9.89 -9.06
CA MET A 28 4.86 -9.19 -9.63
C MET A 28 4.53 -8.73 -11.05
N ASP A 29 5.15 -7.65 -11.51
CA ASP A 29 5.02 -7.25 -12.90
C ASP A 29 5.73 -8.18 -13.87
N ASP A 30 5.28 -8.17 -15.13
CA ASP A 30 5.93 -8.89 -16.23
C ASP A 30 6.57 -7.87 -17.19
N PRO A 31 7.81 -7.43 -16.90
CA PRO A 31 8.53 -6.49 -17.75
C PRO A 31 8.85 -7.09 -19.13
N HIS A 32 9.00 -8.43 -19.22
CA HIS A 32 9.41 -9.10 -20.44
C HIS A 32 8.31 -9.13 -21.50
N LYS A 33 7.04 -9.16 -21.07
CA LYS A 33 5.88 -9.00 -21.98
C LYS A 33 5.92 -7.72 -22.82
N TYR A 34 6.57 -6.66 -22.32
CA TYR A 34 6.66 -5.36 -22.98
C TYR A 34 8.07 -5.05 -23.54
N GLY A 35 8.96 -6.05 -23.57
CA GLY A 35 10.32 -5.89 -24.10
C GLY A 35 11.31 -5.20 -23.15
N TYR A 36 10.95 -5.01 -21.88
CA TYR A 36 11.87 -4.47 -20.88
C TYR A 36 12.83 -5.55 -20.37
N LYS A 37 14.09 -5.16 -20.13
CA LYS A 37 15.17 -6.05 -19.63
C LYS A 37 15.36 -6.00 -18.11
N ARG A 38 14.50 -5.26 -17.39
CA ARG A 38 14.58 -5.12 -15.93
C ARG A 38 13.96 -6.33 -15.24
N GLN A 39 14.30 -6.51 -13.96
CA GLN A 39 13.68 -7.51 -13.11
C GLN A 39 12.21 -7.14 -12.79
N PRO A 40 11.35 -8.15 -12.56
CA PRO A 40 10.03 -7.95 -12.00
C PRO A 40 10.06 -7.16 -10.69
N VAL A 41 9.09 -6.27 -10.50
CA VAL A 41 8.84 -5.52 -9.27
C VAL A 41 7.44 -5.82 -8.75
N PRO A 42 7.19 -5.68 -7.43
CA PRO A 42 5.86 -5.83 -6.86
C PRO A 42 4.83 -4.94 -7.56
N TYR A 43 3.76 -5.54 -8.09
CA TYR A 43 2.59 -4.78 -8.55
C TYR A 43 1.83 -4.22 -7.34
N GLY A 44 0.96 -3.21 -7.52
CA GLY A 44 0.04 -2.80 -6.46
C GLY A 44 0.68 -2.04 -5.29
N VAL A 45 1.77 -1.28 -5.53
CA VAL A 45 2.35 -0.37 -4.51
C VAL A 45 1.30 0.61 -3.95
N GLY A 46 0.27 0.95 -4.73
CA GLY A 46 -0.89 1.72 -4.28
C GLY A 46 -1.61 1.10 -3.08
N VAL A 47 -1.77 -0.23 -3.04
CA VAL A 47 -2.37 -0.96 -1.92
C VAL A 47 -1.57 -0.74 -0.63
N VAL A 48 -0.24 -0.72 -0.72
CA VAL A 48 0.62 -0.49 0.45
C VAL A 48 0.40 0.91 1.03
N PHE A 49 0.36 1.93 0.17
CA PHE A 49 0.10 3.30 0.61
C PHE A 49 -1.31 3.48 1.15
N TYR A 50 -2.31 2.87 0.51
CA TYR A 50 -3.70 2.90 0.95
C TYR A 50 -3.88 2.23 2.32
N LEU A 51 -3.28 1.05 2.53
CA LEU A 51 -3.31 0.37 3.82
C LEU A 51 -2.61 1.18 4.91
N SER A 52 -1.44 1.74 4.61
CA SER A 52 -0.72 2.61 5.56
C SER A 52 -1.56 3.82 5.97
N PHE A 53 -2.14 4.52 4.99
CA PHE A 53 -3.06 5.63 5.23
C PHE A 53 -4.25 5.20 6.10
N THR A 54 -4.91 4.09 5.74
CA THR A 54 -6.10 3.60 6.44
C THR A 54 -5.79 3.24 7.90
N ILE A 55 -4.68 2.56 8.16
CA ILE A 55 -4.25 2.16 9.51
C ILE A 55 -3.93 3.42 10.35
N VAL A 56 -3.16 4.36 9.80
CA VAL A 56 -2.79 5.59 10.52
C VAL A 56 -4.02 6.45 10.79
N SER A 57 -4.85 6.69 9.77
CA SER A 57 -6.03 7.52 9.89
C SER A 57 -7.08 6.93 10.83
N SER A 58 -7.27 5.61 10.82
CA SER A 58 -8.22 4.95 11.75
C SER A 58 -7.79 5.04 13.21
N TYR A 59 -6.48 5.15 13.48
CA TYR A 59 -5.96 5.29 14.84
C TYR A 59 -5.92 6.75 15.34
N PHE A 60 -5.58 7.70 14.46
CA PHE A 60 -5.33 9.10 14.87
C PHE A 60 -6.47 10.06 14.59
N LEU A 61 -7.41 9.75 13.68
CA LEU A 61 -8.52 10.62 13.35
C LEU A 61 -9.81 10.12 13.99
N GLU A 62 -10.67 11.05 14.39
CA GLU A 62 -12.01 10.69 14.83
C GLU A 62 -12.82 10.12 13.67
N SER A 63 -13.57 9.06 13.97
CA SER A 63 -14.42 8.41 12.98
C SER A 63 -15.50 9.36 12.51
N SER A 64 -15.60 9.53 11.20
CA SER A 64 -16.60 10.37 10.55
C SER A 64 -17.10 9.70 9.26
N PRO A 65 -18.33 10.01 8.82
CA PRO A 65 -18.84 9.52 7.54
C PRO A 65 -17.94 9.88 6.35
N GLN A 66 -17.27 11.02 6.40
CA GLN A 66 -16.34 11.48 5.37
C GLN A 66 -15.09 10.60 5.34
N LEU A 67 -14.51 10.27 6.50
CA LEU A 67 -13.37 9.37 6.58
C LEU A 67 -13.74 7.96 6.08
N MET A 68 -14.93 7.47 6.42
CA MET A 68 -15.43 6.20 5.91
C MET A 68 -15.62 6.21 4.39
N ALA A 69 -16.14 7.31 3.83
CA ALA A 69 -16.26 7.46 2.38
C ALA A 69 -14.90 7.46 1.68
N VAL A 70 -13.88 8.08 2.29
CA VAL A 70 -12.50 8.05 1.78
C VAL A 70 -11.93 6.63 1.82
N PHE A 71 -12.15 5.87 2.89
CA PHE A 71 -11.73 4.47 2.95
C PHE A 71 -12.42 3.63 1.87
N LEU A 72 -13.74 3.74 1.71
CA LEU A 72 -14.46 2.98 0.68
C LEU A 72 -13.99 3.35 -0.74
N ALA A 73 -13.87 4.64 -1.05
CA ALA A 73 -13.40 5.09 -2.35
C ALA A 73 -11.96 4.66 -2.62
N GLY A 74 -11.07 4.82 -1.62
CA GLY A 74 -9.68 4.40 -1.71
C GLY A 74 -9.54 2.89 -1.92
N GLY A 75 -10.34 2.09 -1.21
CA GLY A 75 -10.34 0.63 -1.35
C GLY A 75 -10.87 0.13 -2.70
N ILE A 76 -11.72 0.90 -3.38
CA ILE A 76 -12.18 0.58 -4.75
C ILE A 76 -11.10 0.94 -5.79
N LEU A 77 -10.34 2.00 -5.55
CA LEU A 77 -9.36 2.54 -6.51
C LEU A 77 -7.96 1.92 -6.39
N SER A 78 -7.64 1.27 -5.27
CA SER A 78 -6.30 0.74 -4.96
C SER A 78 -6.17 -0.73 -5.30
#